data_AF-A0A3D3X0J1-F1
#
_entry.id   AF-A0A3D3X0J1-F1
#
_cell.length_a   1.000
_cell.length_b   1.000
_cell.length_c   1.000
_cell.angle_alpha   90.00
_cell.angle_beta   90.00
_cell.angle_gamma   90.00
#
_symmetry.space_group_name_H-M   'P 1'
#
loop_
_entity.id
_entity.type
_entity.pdbx_description
1 polymer ?
#
loop_
_entity_poly.entity_id
_entity_poly.type
_entity_poly.pdbx_seq_one_letter_code
_entity_poly.pdbx_strand_id
1 'polypeptide(L)'
;DRMRLYLPVFFPPVTGPLEKSAEGIATCARAIADETGRKVLVLFTSYRLLHAVHERIGDARDVFAQGIDGPRSKVIERFKRAKGAAILLGTDSFWEGVDFPGSDLEILIITRLPFPVPTDPVFSALGERLSAAGKDAFLDLSLPQAILKLRQGVGRLIRTKDDHGAVIITDQRILQKGYGKLFTAALPVAGRKVGNLDELLCDLGTWFTG
;
A
#
# COMPACT_ATOMS: atom_id res chain seq x y z
N ASP A 1 2.39 -16.70 -12.72
CA ASP A 1 2.39 -15.84 -11.51
C ASP A 1 0.97 -15.65 -11.00
N ARG A 2 0.79 -15.43 -9.69
CA ARG A 2 -0.52 -15.17 -9.03
C ARG A 2 -0.65 -13.73 -8.53
N MET A 3 0.44 -12.98 -8.59
CA MET A 3 0.49 -11.58 -8.22
C MET A 3 1.42 -10.84 -9.16
N ARG A 4 1.12 -9.58 -9.40
CA ARG A 4 2.06 -8.64 -10.02
C ARG A 4 2.45 -7.55 -9.03
N LEU A 5 3.73 -7.18 -9.05
CA LEU A 5 4.24 -6.03 -8.31
C LEU A 5 4.55 -4.91 -9.30
N TYR A 6 3.89 -3.77 -9.13
CA TYR A 6 4.11 -2.57 -9.91
C TYR A 6 4.83 -1.51 -9.07
N LEU A 7 5.84 -0.90 -9.69
CA LEU A 7 6.67 0.16 -9.14
C LEU A 7 6.59 1.40 -10.04
N PRO A 8 5.50 2.19 -9.94
CA PRO A 8 5.34 3.43 -10.69
C PRO A 8 6.49 4.40 -10.49
N VAL A 9 7.07 4.94 -11.57
CA VAL A 9 8.17 5.94 -11.49
C VAL A 9 7.70 7.39 -11.65
N PHE A 10 6.39 7.60 -11.78
CA PHE A 10 5.77 8.90 -12.01
C PHE A 10 5.17 9.55 -10.75
N PHE A 11 5.29 8.89 -9.58
CA PHE A 11 4.86 9.49 -8.32
C PHE A 11 5.92 10.45 -7.78
N PRO A 12 5.51 11.54 -7.08
CA PRO A 12 6.45 12.43 -6.43
C PRO A 12 7.28 11.68 -5.36
N PRO A 13 8.49 12.18 -5.04
CA PRO A 13 9.25 11.65 -3.92
C PRO A 13 8.47 11.80 -2.61
N VAL A 14 8.76 10.95 -1.62
CA VAL A 14 8.08 10.96 -0.30
C VAL A 14 8.22 12.30 0.44
N THR A 15 9.30 13.03 0.19
CA THR A 15 9.58 14.37 0.72
C THR A 15 8.96 15.50 -0.12
N GLY A 16 8.26 15.16 -1.20
CA GLY A 16 7.57 16.12 -2.04
C GLY A 16 6.29 16.66 -1.39
N PRO A 17 5.59 17.59 -2.07
CA PRO A 17 4.36 18.18 -1.56
C PRO A 17 3.29 17.10 -1.28
N LEU A 18 2.60 17.26 -0.15
CA LEU A 18 1.51 16.36 0.25
C LEU A 18 0.41 16.35 -0.81
N GLU A 19 0.09 17.53 -1.35
CA GLU A 19 -0.99 17.77 -2.30
C GLU A 19 -0.75 17.01 -3.61
N LYS A 20 0.50 17.04 -4.12
CA LYS A 20 0.88 16.27 -5.33
C LYS A 20 0.81 14.77 -5.09
N SER A 21 1.23 14.32 -3.90
CA SER A 21 1.17 12.90 -3.53
C SER A 21 -0.30 12.45 -3.43
N ALA A 22 -1.12 13.25 -2.76
CA ALA A 22 -2.54 12.98 -2.58
C ALA A 22 -3.28 12.95 -3.94
N GLU A 23 -2.99 13.91 -4.82
CA GLU A 23 -3.55 13.97 -6.18
C GLU A 23 -3.20 12.73 -7.01
N GLY A 24 -1.92 12.36 -7.03
CA GLY A 24 -1.46 11.18 -7.76
C GLY A 24 -2.08 9.88 -7.23
N ILE A 25 -2.17 9.74 -5.91
CA ILE A 25 -2.75 8.53 -5.28
C ILE A 25 -4.25 8.47 -5.53
N ALA A 26 -4.97 9.58 -5.38
CA ALA A 26 -6.42 9.65 -5.62
C ALA A 26 -6.76 9.32 -7.08
N THR A 27 -6.08 9.96 -8.04
CA THR A 27 -6.25 9.71 -9.47
C THR A 27 -5.94 8.26 -9.82
N CYS A 28 -4.84 7.71 -9.31
CA CYS A 28 -4.44 6.32 -9.56
C CYS A 28 -5.45 5.32 -8.98
N ALA A 29 -5.85 5.48 -7.71
CA ALA A 29 -6.79 4.57 -7.06
C ALA A 29 -8.15 4.56 -7.75
N ARG A 30 -8.66 5.74 -8.15
CA ARG A 30 -9.91 5.87 -8.90
C ARG A 30 -9.81 5.20 -10.27
N ALA A 31 -8.82 5.58 -11.07
CA ALA A 31 -8.67 5.02 -12.42
C ALA A 31 -8.52 3.50 -12.39
N ILE A 32 -7.77 2.95 -11.43
CA ILE A 32 -7.65 1.50 -11.26
C ILE A 32 -9.00 0.87 -10.93
N ALA A 33 -9.73 1.41 -9.95
CA ALA A 33 -11.03 0.86 -9.56
C ALA A 33 -12.03 0.90 -10.72
N ASP A 34 -12.10 2.03 -11.42
CA ASP A 34 -13.02 2.27 -12.54
C ASP A 34 -12.71 1.37 -13.74
N GLU A 35 -11.44 1.27 -14.16
CA GLU A 35 -11.04 0.49 -15.34
C GLU A 35 -11.05 -1.02 -15.11
N THR A 36 -10.69 -1.46 -13.90
CA THR A 36 -10.64 -2.90 -13.60
C THR A 36 -11.96 -3.44 -13.07
N GLY A 37 -12.85 -2.58 -12.56
CA GLY A 37 -14.07 -2.98 -11.87
C GLY A 37 -13.83 -3.66 -10.52
N ARG A 38 -12.62 -3.55 -9.95
CA ARG A 38 -12.15 -4.34 -8.80
C ARG A 38 -12.01 -3.53 -7.52
N LYS A 39 -11.91 -4.27 -6.42
CA LYS A 39 -11.73 -3.71 -5.08
C LYS A 39 -10.28 -3.33 -4.80
N VAL A 40 -10.06 -2.08 -4.42
CA VAL A 40 -8.75 -1.49 -4.15
C VAL A 40 -8.61 -1.13 -2.66
N LEU A 41 -7.55 -1.61 -2.01
CA LEU A 41 -7.12 -1.13 -0.69
C LEU A 41 -5.92 -0.21 -0.87
N VAL A 42 -6.02 1.01 -0.34
CA VAL A 42 -4.91 1.95 -0.25
C VAL A 42 -4.44 2.04 1.19
N LEU A 43 -3.18 1.66 1.42
CA LEU A 43 -2.54 1.68 2.74
C LEU A 43 -1.65 2.89 2.93
N PHE A 44 -1.94 3.61 4.02
CA PHE A 44 -1.25 4.82 4.44
C PHE A 44 -0.46 4.60 5.72
N THR A 45 0.70 5.25 5.82
CA THR A 45 1.46 5.35 7.08
C THR A 45 1.06 6.55 7.94
N SER A 46 0.12 7.39 7.47
CA SER A 46 -0.37 8.54 8.23
C SER A 46 -1.82 8.89 7.86
N TYR A 47 -2.61 9.29 8.86
CA TYR A 47 -3.96 9.82 8.66
C TYR A 47 -3.96 11.09 7.79
N ARG A 48 -2.94 11.94 7.92
CA ARG A 48 -2.84 13.19 7.14
C ARG A 48 -2.92 12.95 5.62
N LEU A 49 -2.17 11.99 5.10
CA LEU A 49 -2.22 11.65 3.67
C LEU A 49 -3.52 10.94 3.29
N LEU A 50 -4.05 10.10 4.17
CA LEU A 50 -5.34 9.43 3.98
C LEU A 50 -6.47 10.46 3.80
N HIS A 51 -6.58 11.45 4.69
CA HIS A 51 -7.58 12.52 4.61
C HIS A 51 -7.42 13.32 3.31
N ALA A 52 -6.19 13.72 2.98
CA ALA A 52 -5.92 14.48 1.75
C ALA A 52 -6.28 13.71 0.47
N VAL A 53 -6.11 12.38 0.46
CA VAL A 53 -6.55 11.52 -0.65
C VAL A 53 -8.06 11.37 -0.67
N HIS A 54 -8.69 11.13 0.48
CA HIS A 54 -10.15 11.01 0.59
C HIS A 54 -10.87 12.24 0.03
N GLU A 55 -10.44 13.44 0.42
CA GLU A 55 -10.99 14.71 -0.07
C GLU A 55 -10.91 14.85 -1.60
N ARG A 56 -9.86 14.30 -2.23
CA ARG A 56 -9.64 14.38 -3.68
C ARG A 56 -10.35 13.30 -4.47
N ILE A 57 -10.58 12.14 -3.86
CA ILE A 57 -11.42 11.10 -4.45
C ILE A 57 -12.88 11.60 -4.51
N GLY A 58 -13.31 12.37 -3.51
CA GLY A 58 -14.65 12.94 -3.42
C GLY A 58 -15.71 11.91 -3.04
N ASP A 59 -16.98 12.32 -3.10
CA ASP A 59 -18.15 11.52 -2.72
C ASP A 59 -18.53 10.45 -3.78
N ALA A 60 -17.56 9.65 -4.22
CA ALA A 60 -17.84 8.47 -5.03
C ALA A 60 -18.57 7.41 -4.18
N ARG A 61 -19.53 6.71 -4.79
CA ARG A 61 -20.53 5.86 -4.11
C ARG A 61 -19.93 4.73 -3.26
N ASP A 62 -18.69 4.32 -3.51
CA ASP A 62 -18.04 3.14 -2.91
C ASP A 62 -16.61 3.42 -2.41
N VAL A 63 -16.41 4.58 -1.78
CA VAL A 63 -15.17 4.93 -1.08
C VAL A 63 -15.40 4.86 0.43
N PHE A 64 -14.51 4.18 1.15
CA PHE A 64 -14.60 4.02 2.59
C PHE A 64 -13.27 4.36 3.25
N ALA A 65 -13.26 5.36 4.14
CA ALA A 65 -12.05 5.84 4.79
C ALA A 65 -12.06 5.62 6.30
N GLN A 66 -11.05 4.91 6.81
CA GLN A 66 -10.86 4.73 8.24
C GLN A 66 -10.70 6.09 8.95
N GLY A 67 -11.47 6.30 10.00
CA GLY A 67 -11.43 7.53 10.79
C GLY A 67 -12.25 8.69 10.20
N ILE A 68 -12.81 8.52 8.99
CA ILE A 68 -13.77 9.46 8.38
C ILE A 68 -15.16 8.81 8.32
N ASP A 69 -15.27 7.68 7.62
CA ASP A 69 -16.51 6.91 7.45
C ASP A 69 -16.86 6.01 8.64
N GLY A 70 -15.96 5.94 9.63
CA GLY A 70 -16.12 5.20 10.86
C GLY A 70 -14.88 4.43 11.28
N PRO A 71 -15.01 3.60 12.33
CA PRO A 71 -13.92 2.76 12.83
C PRO A 71 -13.54 1.68 11.82
N ARG A 72 -12.34 1.12 12.00
CA ARG A 72 -11.75 0.07 11.13
C ARG A 72 -12.74 -1.03 10.75
N SER A 73 -13.45 -1.61 11.72
CA SER A 73 -14.42 -2.69 11.49
C SER A 73 -15.56 -2.29 10.56
N LYS A 74 -16.13 -1.10 10.75
CA LYS A 74 -17.27 -0.58 9.97
C LYS A 74 -16.89 -0.35 8.51
N VAL A 75 -15.73 0.27 8.25
CA VAL A 75 -15.29 0.54 6.87
C VAL A 75 -14.93 -0.74 6.12
N ILE A 76 -14.36 -1.73 6.81
CA ILE A 76 -14.12 -3.07 6.24
C ILE A 76 -15.45 -3.75 5.89
N GLU A 77 -16.43 -3.73 6.78
CA GLU A 77 -17.74 -4.37 6.54
C GLU A 77 -18.48 -3.71 5.36
N ARG A 78 -18.41 -2.38 5.24
CA ARG A 78 -18.97 -1.64 4.08
C ARG A 78 -18.25 -2.04 2.79
N PHE A 79 -16.92 -2.06 2.80
CA PHE A 79 -16.11 -2.45 1.64
C PHE A 79 -16.37 -3.88 1.16
N LYS A 80 -16.52 -4.85 2.09
CA LYS A 80 -16.89 -6.23 1.75
C LYS A 80 -18.26 -6.31 1.09
N ARG A 81 -19.24 -5.51 1.56
CA ARG A 81 -20.60 -5.47 1.00
C ARG A 81 -20.72 -4.71 -0.33
N ALA A 82 -19.74 -3.89 -0.69
CA ALA A 82 -19.74 -3.17 -1.95
C ALA A 82 -19.76 -4.16 -3.13
N LYS A 83 -20.60 -3.87 -4.13
CA LYS A 83 -20.75 -4.69 -5.34
C LYS A 83 -19.92 -4.07 -6.46
N GLY A 84 -18.89 -4.77 -6.91
CA GLY A 84 -17.98 -4.30 -7.95
C GLY A 84 -16.86 -3.43 -7.39
N ALA A 85 -16.50 -2.39 -8.15
CA ALA A 85 -15.41 -1.47 -7.82
C ALA A 85 -15.66 -0.75 -6.50
N ALA A 86 -14.66 -0.75 -5.62
CA ALA A 86 -14.70 -0.02 -4.36
C ALA A 86 -13.29 0.34 -3.91
N ILE A 87 -13.15 1.41 -3.14
CA ILE A 87 -11.87 1.88 -2.61
C ILE A 87 -11.94 1.93 -1.09
N LEU A 88 -11.03 1.22 -0.43
CA LEU A 88 -10.84 1.28 1.01
C LEU A 88 -9.56 2.04 1.32
N LEU A 89 -9.66 3.10 2.12
CA LEU A 89 -8.53 3.87 2.59
C LEU A 89 -8.26 3.49 4.06
N GLY A 90 -7.11 2.88 4.30
CA GLY A 90 -6.73 2.34 5.61
C GLY A 90 -5.35 2.79 6.05
N THR A 91 -5.17 2.95 7.36
CA THR A 91 -3.85 3.28 7.95
C THR A 91 -3.11 2.02 8.42
N ASP A 92 -2.02 2.21 9.16
CA ASP A 92 -1.11 1.16 9.60
C ASP A 92 -1.80 0.00 10.35
N SER A 93 -2.91 0.29 11.03
CA SER A 93 -3.76 -0.73 11.69
C SER A 93 -4.37 -1.77 10.73
N PHE A 94 -4.33 -1.56 9.41
CA PHE A 94 -4.80 -2.55 8.43
C PHE A 94 -3.78 -3.66 8.15
N TRP A 95 -2.48 -3.43 8.41
CA TRP A 95 -1.46 -4.47 8.29
C TRP A 95 -1.66 -5.61 9.30
N GLU A 96 -2.32 -5.32 10.42
CA GLU A 96 -2.45 -6.19 11.59
C GLU A 96 -3.91 -6.59 11.81
N GLY A 97 -4.27 -7.74 11.24
CA GLY A 97 -5.49 -8.47 11.63
C GLY A 97 -6.71 -8.25 10.72
N VAL A 98 -6.55 -7.60 9.57
CA VAL A 98 -7.63 -7.59 8.56
C VAL A 98 -7.49 -8.80 7.64
N ASP A 99 -8.53 -9.61 7.65
CA ASP A 99 -8.70 -10.77 6.78
C ASP A 99 -9.74 -10.40 5.70
N PHE A 100 -9.28 -10.26 4.45
CA PHE A 100 -10.14 -10.18 3.28
C PHE A 100 -10.17 -11.56 2.62
N PRO A 101 -11.23 -12.36 2.80
CA PRO A 101 -11.35 -13.67 2.17
C PRO A 101 -11.68 -13.53 0.66
N GLY A 102 -10.97 -14.28 -0.19
CA GLY A 102 -11.26 -14.39 -1.62
C GLY A 102 -11.15 -13.07 -2.39
N SER A 103 -12.11 -12.80 -3.29
CA SER A 103 -12.18 -11.60 -4.14
C SER A 103 -12.55 -10.30 -3.39
N ASP A 104 -12.55 -10.31 -2.06
CA ASP A 104 -12.79 -9.10 -1.26
C ASP A 104 -11.67 -8.07 -1.41
N LEU A 105 -10.45 -8.48 -1.78
CA LEU A 105 -9.35 -7.58 -2.06
C LEU A 105 -8.42 -8.13 -3.15
N GLU A 106 -8.31 -7.39 -4.25
CA GLU A 106 -7.56 -7.83 -5.44
C GLU A 106 -6.39 -6.89 -5.73
N ILE A 107 -6.51 -5.63 -5.35
CA ILE A 107 -5.49 -4.62 -5.62
C ILE A 107 -5.10 -3.90 -4.32
N LEU A 108 -3.80 -3.93 -4.01
CA LEU A 108 -3.21 -3.27 -2.87
C LEU A 108 -2.28 -2.14 -3.32
N ILE A 109 -2.59 -0.91 -2.94
CA ILE A 109 -1.73 0.26 -3.13
C ILE A 109 -1.04 0.57 -1.80
N ILE A 110 0.29 0.53 -1.77
CA ILE A 110 1.11 0.90 -0.62
C ILE A 110 1.72 2.26 -0.91
N THR A 111 1.22 3.27 -0.19
CA THR A 111 1.60 4.66 -0.46
C THR A 111 3.01 5.00 0.02
N ARG A 112 3.45 4.34 1.09
CA ARG A 112 4.77 4.51 1.71
C ARG A 112 5.28 3.18 2.26
N LEU A 113 6.59 2.96 2.18
CA LEU A 113 7.23 1.81 2.82
C LEU A 113 6.91 1.82 4.32
N PRO A 114 6.51 0.67 4.90
CA PRO A 114 5.93 0.58 6.24
C PRO A 114 7.02 0.57 7.32
N PHE A 115 7.85 1.61 7.33
CA PHE A 115 8.84 1.81 8.39
C PHE A 115 8.14 2.07 9.73
N PRO A 116 8.70 1.55 10.84
CA PRO A 116 8.23 1.85 12.19
C PRO A 116 8.18 3.35 12.46
N VAL A 117 7.21 3.79 13.25
CA VAL A 117 7.11 5.19 13.66
C VAL A 117 8.21 5.47 14.68
N PRO A 118 9.10 6.46 14.45
CA PRO A 118 10.21 6.73 15.37
C PRO A 118 9.78 7.14 16.79
N THR A 119 8.57 7.67 16.94
CA THR A 119 8.01 8.10 18.22
C THR A 119 7.44 6.95 19.05
N ASP A 120 7.45 5.72 18.55
CA ASP A 120 7.10 4.56 19.36
C ASP A 120 8.15 4.38 20.48
N PRO A 121 7.77 4.44 21.77
CA PRO A 121 8.74 4.44 22.87
C PRO A 121 9.59 3.17 22.92
N VAL A 122 9.01 2.02 22.56
CA VAL A 122 9.71 0.73 22.57
C VAL A 122 10.71 0.71 21.42
N PHE A 123 10.29 1.16 20.24
CA PHE A 123 11.15 1.25 19.07
C PHE A 123 12.32 2.23 19.28
N SER A 124 12.06 3.41 19.86
CA SER A 124 13.09 4.40 20.19
C SER A 124 14.12 3.81 21.16
N ALA A 125 13.66 3.20 22.26
CA ALA A 125 14.55 2.61 23.26
C ALA A 125 15.41 1.48 22.67
N LEU A 126 14.85 0.64 21.78
CA LEU A 126 15.62 -0.39 21.08
C LEU A 126 16.65 0.21 20.12
N GLY A 127 16.27 1.27 19.40
CA GLY A 127 17.17 2.00 18.50
C GLY A 127 18.35 2.62 19.25
N GLU A 128 18.09 3.32 20.36
CA GLU A 128 19.10 3.91 21.23
C GLU A 128 20.09 2.86 21.76
N ARG A 129 19.59 1.69 22.18
CA ARG A 129 20.44 0.58 22.65
C ARG A 129 21.36 0.04 21.54
N LEU A 130 20.87 -0.05 20.31
CA LEU A 130 21.69 -0.48 19.17
C LEU A 130 22.76 0.55 18.84
N SER A 131 22.38 1.82 18.78
CA SER A 131 23.33 2.92 18.55
C SER A 131 24.40 3.00 19.62
N ALA A 132 24.04 2.81 20.91
CA ALA A 132 25.00 2.75 22.02
C ALA A 132 25.98 1.56 21.91
N ALA A 133 25.59 0.49 21.21
CA ALA A 133 26.43 -0.66 20.91
C ALA A 133 27.23 -0.52 19.59
N GLY A 134 27.25 0.67 18.98
CA GLY A 134 27.95 0.93 17.72
C GLY A 134 27.30 0.31 16.48
N LYS A 135 26.03 -0.08 16.57
CA LYS A 135 25.24 -0.68 15.48
C LYS A 135 24.37 0.35 14.77
N ASP A 136 23.94 0.03 13.55
CA ASP A 136 23.08 0.90 12.75
C ASP A 136 21.61 0.54 13.03
N ALA A 137 20.93 1.33 13.86
CA ALA A 137 19.52 1.11 14.20
C ALA A 137 18.57 1.14 12.98
N PHE A 138 18.96 1.79 11.88
CA PHE A 138 18.18 1.72 10.65
C PHE A 138 18.34 0.35 10.00
N LEU A 139 19.57 -0.11 9.77
CA LEU A 139 19.85 -1.38 9.08
C LEU A 139 19.51 -2.61 9.93
N ASP A 140 19.75 -2.55 11.23
CA ASP A 140 19.65 -3.70 12.14
C ASP A 140 18.26 -3.85 12.79
N LEU A 141 17.41 -2.81 12.71
CA LEU A 141 16.08 -2.82 13.33
C LEU A 141 14.99 -2.28 12.40
N SER A 142 15.11 -1.04 11.94
CA SER A 142 14.04 -0.37 11.19
C SER A 142 13.72 -1.07 9.87
N LEU A 143 14.77 -1.43 9.12
CA LEU A 143 14.67 -2.04 7.80
C LEU A 143 14.14 -3.49 7.87
N PRO A 144 14.67 -4.39 8.73
CA PRO A 144 14.12 -5.73 8.92
C PRO A 144 12.64 -5.72 9.32
N GLN A 145 12.24 -4.82 10.23
CA GLN A 145 10.83 -4.72 10.63
C GLN A 145 9.94 -4.25 9.49
N ALA A 146 10.37 -3.24 8.73
CA ALA A 146 9.61 -2.76 7.57
C ALA A 146 9.45 -3.85 6.49
N ILE A 147 10.49 -4.63 6.23
CA ILE A 147 10.45 -5.76 5.29
C ILE A 147 9.48 -6.84 5.78
N LEU A 148 9.56 -7.20 7.07
CA LEU A 148 8.65 -8.19 7.67
C LEU A 148 7.19 -7.74 7.56
N LYS A 149 6.92 -6.47 7.89
CA LYS A 149 5.58 -5.87 7.79
C LYS A 149 5.06 -5.88 6.36
N LEU A 150 5.90 -5.51 5.38
CA LEU A 150 5.55 -5.58 3.96
C LEU A 150 5.20 -7.01 3.53
N ARG A 151 6.05 -8.00 3.86
CA ARG A 151 5.80 -9.41 3.54
C ARG A 151 4.48 -9.91 4.10
N GLN A 152 4.18 -9.55 5.35
CA GLN A 152 2.95 -9.96 6.01
C GLN A 152 1.71 -9.34 5.37
N GLY A 153 1.75 -8.05 5.02
CA GLY A 153 0.60 -7.42 4.35
C GLY A 153 0.39 -7.92 2.92
N VAL A 154 1.46 -8.16 2.16
CA VAL A 154 1.35 -8.74 0.81
C VAL A 154 0.91 -10.20 0.87
N GLY A 155 1.37 -10.98 1.85
CA GLY A 155 0.84 -12.33 2.10
C GLY A 155 -0.65 -12.35 2.43
N ARG A 156 -1.17 -11.21 2.94
CA ARG A 156 -2.59 -10.81 3.01
C ARG A 156 -3.37 -11.09 1.71
N LEU A 157 -2.77 -10.67 0.60
CA LEU A 157 -3.41 -10.55 -0.71
C LEU A 157 -3.46 -11.87 -1.49
N ILE A 158 -2.50 -12.79 -1.26
CA ILE A 158 -2.43 -14.09 -1.94
C ILE A 158 -2.64 -15.19 -0.91
N ARG A 159 -3.86 -15.70 -0.75
CA ARG A 159 -4.16 -16.73 0.27
C ARG A 159 -4.50 -18.07 -0.32
N THR A 160 -5.21 -18.10 -1.43
CA THR A 160 -5.66 -19.34 -2.07
C THR A 160 -4.89 -19.61 -3.36
N LYS A 161 -5.10 -20.79 -3.95
CA LYS A 161 -4.49 -21.16 -5.24
C LYS A 161 -5.11 -20.38 -6.41
N ASP A 162 -6.31 -19.84 -6.21
CA ASP A 162 -7.13 -19.20 -7.24
C ASP A 162 -7.16 -17.66 -7.11
N ASP A 163 -6.49 -17.09 -6.10
CA ASP A 163 -6.42 -15.64 -5.92
C ASP A 163 -5.43 -15.01 -6.91
N HIS A 164 -5.91 -14.03 -7.69
CA HIS A 164 -5.09 -13.16 -8.55
C HIS A 164 -5.11 -11.74 -7.99
N GLY A 165 -3.94 -11.13 -7.83
CA GLY A 165 -3.87 -9.77 -7.29
C GLY A 165 -2.74 -8.90 -7.83
N ALA A 166 -2.80 -7.61 -7.53
CA ALA A 166 -1.75 -6.67 -7.87
C ALA A 166 -1.35 -5.85 -6.64
N VAL A 167 -0.04 -5.68 -6.45
CA VAL A 167 0.53 -4.77 -5.45
C VAL A 167 1.17 -3.62 -6.20
N ILE A 168 0.79 -2.39 -5.85
CA ILE A 168 1.38 -1.16 -6.37
C ILE A 168 2.08 -0.43 -5.23
N ILE A 169 3.39 -0.19 -5.34
CA ILE A 169 4.15 0.57 -4.35
C ILE A 169 4.53 1.92 -4.94
N THR A 170 3.93 3.00 -4.45
CA THR A 170 4.15 4.36 -4.99
C THR A 170 5.38 5.05 -4.38
N ASP A 171 5.98 4.46 -3.36
CA ASP A 171 7.15 5.00 -2.65
C ASP A 171 8.44 4.83 -3.46
N GLN A 172 8.93 5.92 -4.04
CA GLN A 172 10.13 5.91 -4.89
C GLN A 172 11.40 5.40 -4.19
N ARG A 173 11.44 5.36 -2.84
CA ARG A 173 12.61 4.85 -2.11
C ARG A 173 12.88 3.38 -2.40
N ILE A 174 11.87 2.60 -2.79
CA ILE A 174 12.06 1.19 -3.19
C ILE A 174 12.94 1.05 -4.45
N LEU A 175 12.98 2.09 -5.29
CA LEU A 175 13.79 2.14 -6.51
C LEU A 175 15.08 2.95 -6.32
N GLN A 176 15.00 4.04 -5.55
CA GLN A 176 16.08 5.04 -5.45
C GLN A 176 17.10 4.74 -4.33
N LYS A 177 16.72 4.00 -3.29
CA LYS A 177 17.60 3.72 -2.16
C LYS A 177 18.21 2.33 -2.27
N GLY A 178 19.47 2.19 -1.84
CA GLY A 178 20.21 0.93 -1.91
C GLY A 178 19.54 -0.23 -1.15
N TYR A 179 18.76 0.07 -0.10
CA TYR A 179 17.97 -0.92 0.63
C TYR A 179 16.69 -1.36 -0.10
N GLY A 180 16.25 -0.64 -1.13
CA GLY A 180 15.02 -0.92 -1.86
C GLY A 180 14.99 -2.32 -2.47
N LYS A 181 16.15 -2.81 -2.92
CA LYS A 181 16.36 -4.18 -3.42
C LYS A 181 15.99 -5.26 -2.39
N LEU A 182 16.12 -4.96 -1.10
CA LEU A 182 15.79 -5.89 -0.02
C LEU A 182 14.27 -6.03 0.14
N PHE A 183 13.50 -4.96 -0.12
CA PHE A 183 12.05 -5.04 -0.17
C PHE A 183 11.57 -5.86 -1.36
N THR A 184 12.12 -5.63 -2.56
CA THR A 184 11.71 -6.41 -3.75
C THR A 184 12.11 -7.87 -3.64
N ALA A 185 13.30 -8.17 -3.13
CA ALA A 185 13.75 -9.55 -2.89
C ALA A 185 12.94 -10.29 -1.82
N ALA A 186 12.30 -9.54 -0.92
CA ALA A 186 11.45 -10.11 0.12
C ALA A 186 10.07 -10.56 -0.41
N LEU A 187 9.67 -10.11 -1.61
CA LEU A 187 8.39 -10.44 -2.23
C LEU A 187 8.53 -11.62 -3.22
N PRO A 188 7.49 -12.44 -3.41
CA PRO A 188 7.58 -13.65 -4.24
C PRO A 188 7.58 -13.38 -5.76
N VAL A 189 7.56 -12.11 -6.19
CA VAL A 189 7.44 -11.72 -7.60
C VAL A 189 8.37 -10.54 -7.90
N ALA A 190 8.86 -10.47 -9.13
CA ALA A 190 9.70 -9.37 -9.57
C ALA A 190 8.88 -8.07 -9.69
N GLY A 191 9.49 -6.96 -9.29
CA GLY A 191 8.89 -5.63 -9.44
C GLY A 191 9.01 -5.11 -10.87
N ARG A 192 7.90 -4.77 -11.49
CA ARG A 192 7.85 -4.11 -12.79
C ARG A 192 7.76 -2.60 -12.63
N LYS A 193 8.66 -1.87 -13.29
CA LYS A 193 8.57 -0.41 -13.37
C LYS A 193 7.54 -0.02 -14.42
N VAL A 194 6.72 0.98 -14.12
CA VAL A 194 5.74 1.56 -15.06
C VAL A 194 5.92 3.07 -15.12
N GLY A 195 5.97 3.61 -16.33
CA GLY A 195 6.35 4.99 -16.64
C GLY A 195 5.24 6.02 -16.48
N ASN A 196 3.98 5.61 -16.64
CA ASN A 196 2.81 6.47 -16.51
C ASN A 196 1.56 5.66 -16.09
N LEU A 197 0.45 6.37 -15.85
CA LEU A 197 -0.81 5.78 -15.42
C LEU A 197 -1.42 4.88 -16.51
N ASP A 198 -1.38 5.29 -17.77
CA ASP A 198 -1.97 4.53 -18.89
C ASP A 198 -1.29 3.16 -19.06
N GLU A 199 0.04 3.11 -18.93
CA GLU A 199 0.81 1.86 -18.94
C GLU A 199 0.37 0.94 -17.80
N LEU A 200 0.23 1.50 -16.58
CA LEU A 200 -0.21 0.74 -15.41
C LEU A 200 -1.63 0.18 -15.61
N LEU A 201 -2.56 0.98 -16.13
CA LEU A 201 -3.94 0.56 -16.37
C LEU A 201 -4.02 -0.51 -17.46
N CYS A 202 -3.29 -0.34 -18.57
CA CYS A 202 -3.22 -1.32 -19.65
C CYS A 202 -2.68 -2.68 -19.15
N ASP A 203 -1.64 -2.65 -18.34
CA ASP A 203 -1.05 -3.85 -17.75
C ASP A 203 -2.00 -4.56 -16.77
N LEU A 204 -2.71 -3.79 -15.94
CA LEU A 204 -3.67 -4.30 -14.97
C LEU A 204 -4.89 -4.89 -15.68
N GLY A 205 -5.41 -4.21 -16.70
CA GLY A 205 -6.48 -4.73 -17.55
C GLY A 205 -6.12 -6.10 -18.13
N THR A 206 -4.97 -6.17 -18.81
CA THR A 206 -4.46 -7.43 -19.38
C THR A 206 -4.27 -8.52 -18.33
N TRP A 207 -3.77 -8.17 -17.13
CA TRP A 207 -3.56 -9.11 -16.03
C TRP A 207 -4.85 -9.72 -15.49
N PHE A 208 -5.93 -8.93 -15.46
CA PHE A 208 -7.20 -9.33 -14.88
C PHE A 208 -8.20 -9.91 -15.88
N THR A 209 -7.96 -9.73 -17.18
CA THR A 209 -8.77 -10.31 -18.27
C THR A 209 -8.14 -11.56 -18.90
N GLY A 210 -6.82 -11.74 -18.76
CA GLY A 210 -6.08 -12.88 -19.31
C GLY A 210 -5.90 -14.01 -18.30
#